data_AF-A0A7C7JXN7-F1
#
_entry.id   AF-A0A7C7JXN7-F1
#
_cell.length_a   1.000
_cell.length_b   1.000
_cell.length_c   1.000
_cell.angle_alpha   90.00
_cell.angle_beta   90.00
_cell.angle_gamma   90.00
#
_symmetry.space_group_name_H-M   'P 1'
#
loop_
_entity.id
_entity.type
_entity.pdbx_description
1 polymer ?
#
loop_
_entity_poly.entity_id
_entity_poly.type
_entity_poly.pdbx_seq_one_letter_code
_entity_poly.pdbx_strand_id
1 'polypeptide(L)'
;EHFIQLLSWAYNTNQIWGNLISILPGGGVGTLKNRMNGKNGNRIIAKTGSLSGVSCLSGYVFTKSGEPLVFSILMNGFIGKTKPYSNLQDKITTILSEL
;
A
#
# COMPACT_ATOMS: atom_id res chain seq x y z
N GLU A 1 2.78 -7.28 12.89
CA GLU A 1 2.87 -6.06 13.71
C GLU A 1 3.98 -5.11 13.29
N HIS A 2 5.23 -5.59 13.13
CA HIS A 2 6.41 -4.72 12.91
C HIS A 2 6.29 -3.70 11.76
N PHE A 3 5.72 -4.07 10.60
CA PHE A 3 5.57 -3.12 9.48
C PHE A 3 4.62 -1.97 9.81
N ILE A 4 3.52 -2.25 10.54
CA ILE A 4 2.59 -1.20 10.97
C ILE A 4 3.31 -0.28 11.95
N GLN A 5 4.01 -0.83 12.95
CA GLN A 5 4.75 -0.03 13.93
C GLN A 5 5.80 0.87 13.25
N LEU A 6 6.58 0.32 12.31
CA LEU A 6 7.58 1.08 11.56
C LEU A 6 6.94 2.23 10.75
N LEU A 7 5.87 1.95 10.01
CA LEU A 7 5.19 2.95 9.19
C LEU A 7 4.49 4.01 10.04
N SER A 8 3.89 3.62 11.17
CA SER A 8 3.33 4.55 12.15
C SER A 8 4.41 5.44 12.76
N TRP A 9 5.56 4.88 13.15
CA TRP A 9 6.68 5.65 13.67
C TRP A 9 7.23 6.63 12.61
N ALA A 10 7.39 6.18 11.37
CA ALA A 10 7.89 7.00 10.28
C ALA A 10 6.94 8.17 9.96
N TYR A 11 5.63 7.94 10.02
CA TYR A 11 4.62 9.00 9.85
C TYR A 11 4.73 10.09 10.93
N ASN A 12 4.95 9.68 12.18
CA ASN A 12 5.05 10.60 13.32
C ASN A 12 6.43 11.25 13.48
N THR A 13 7.40 10.92 12.62
CA THR A 13 8.77 11.48 12.67
C THR A 13 9.00 12.41 11.48
N ASN A 14 8.82 13.72 11.67
CA ASN A 14 8.86 14.74 10.61
C ASN A 14 10.09 14.66 9.69
N GLN A 15 11.28 14.38 10.25
CA GLN A 15 12.52 14.27 9.49
C GLN A 15 12.54 13.07 8.52
N ILE A 16 11.72 12.05 8.79
CA ILE A 16 11.67 10.79 8.04
C ILE A 16 10.50 10.79 7.06
N TRP A 17 9.32 11.24 7.51
CA TRP A 17 8.09 11.21 6.72
C TRP A 17 8.27 11.80 5.32
N GLY A 18 8.84 13.01 5.21
CA GLY A 18 9.00 13.69 3.92
C GLY A 18 9.85 12.91 2.92
N ASN A 19 10.96 12.36 3.37
CA ASN A 19 11.84 11.56 2.52
C ASN A 19 11.19 10.21 2.17
N LEU A 20 10.58 9.54 3.15
CA LEU A 20 9.95 8.24 2.95
C LEU A 20 8.77 8.32 1.96
N ILE A 21 7.91 9.33 2.10
CA ILE A 21 6.72 9.43 1.25
C ILE A 21 7.08 9.75 -0.21
N SER A 22 8.18 10.48 -0.43
CA SER A 22 8.66 10.82 -1.79
C SER A 22 9.17 9.61 -2.59
N ILE A 23 9.63 8.56 -1.91
CA ILE A 23 10.20 7.36 -2.57
C ILE A 23 9.19 6.22 -2.71
N LEU A 24 8.07 6.28 -1.99
CA LEU A 24 7.00 5.29 -2.09
C LEU A 24 6.08 5.63 -3.28
N PRO A 25 5.77 4.66 -4.17
CA PRO A 25 4.89 4.93 -5.28
C PRO A 25 3.45 5.11 -4.81
N GLY A 26 2.78 6.09 -5.42
CA GLY A 26 1.32 6.19 -5.41
C GLY A 26 0.68 5.28 -6.46
N GLY A 27 -0.65 5.11 -6.41
CA GLY A 27 -1.39 4.43 -7.48
C GLY A 27 -1.07 5.01 -8.86
N GLY A 28 -0.86 4.14 -9.85
CA GLY A 28 -0.45 4.55 -11.20
C GLY A 28 1.04 4.91 -11.37
N VAL A 29 1.87 4.81 -10.33
CA VAL A 29 3.32 5.13 -10.39
C VAL A 29 4.18 3.91 -10.05
N GLY A 30 5.37 3.80 -10.66
CA GLY A 30 6.35 2.76 -10.33
C GLY A 30 5.80 1.34 -10.45
N THR A 31 5.97 0.53 -9.42
CA THR A 31 5.43 -0.85 -9.38
C THR A 31 3.89 -0.91 -9.23
N LEU A 32 3.25 0.23 -8.99
CA LEU A 32 1.80 0.40 -8.99
C LEU A 32 1.27 0.98 -10.30
N LYS A 33 2.09 1.10 -11.37
CA LYS A 33 1.70 1.70 -12.67
C LYS A 33 0.38 1.17 -13.26
N ASN A 34 0.13 -0.13 -13.09
CA ASN A 34 -1.08 -0.80 -13.59
C ASN A 34 -2.06 -1.18 -12.47
N ARG A 35 -1.94 -0.54 -11.29
CA ARG A 35 -2.68 -0.85 -10.07
C ARG A 35 -3.30 0.42 -9.51
N MET A 36 -4.45 0.26 -8.84
CA MET A 36 -5.17 1.37 -8.21
C MET A 36 -5.49 2.50 -9.21
N ASN A 37 -5.73 2.15 -10.47
CA ASN A 37 -6.11 3.10 -11.52
C ASN A 37 -7.54 3.59 -11.25
N GLY A 38 -7.70 4.87 -10.91
CA GLY A 38 -9.01 5.46 -10.62
C GLY A 38 -8.95 6.61 -9.62
N LYS A 39 -10.12 7.12 -9.23
CA LYS A 39 -10.27 8.30 -8.37
C LYS A 39 -9.56 8.19 -7.02
N ASN A 40 -9.39 6.97 -6.51
CA ASN A 40 -8.81 6.71 -5.19
C ASN A 40 -7.32 6.33 -5.25
N GLY A 41 -6.73 6.20 -6.45
CA GLY A 41 -5.33 5.76 -6.60
C GLY A 41 -4.31 6.71 -5.97
N ASN A 42 -4.59 8.01 -6.00
CA ASN A 42 -3.76 9.04 -5.39
C ASN A 42 -3.82 9.05 -3.85
N ARG A 43 -4.79 8.36 -3.25
CA ARG A 43 -4.94 8.23 -1.79
C ARG A 43 -4.11 7.10 -1.22
N ILE A 44 -3.47 6.29 -2.07
CA ILE A 44 -2.72 5.12 -1.64
C ILE A 44 -1.26 5.37 -1.98
N ILE A 45 -0.39 5.26 -0.98
CA ILE A 45 1.06 5.37 -1.14
C ILE A 45 1.69 4.15 -0.46
N ALA A 46 2.27 3.25 -1.24
CA ALA A 46 2.62 1.93 -0.73
C ALA A 46 3.79 1.28 -1.46
N LYS A 47 4.51 0.42 -0.73
CA LYS A 47 5.54 -0.43 -1.32
C LYS A 47 4.97 -1.80 -1.68
N THR A 48 5.29 -2.26 -2.89
CA THR A 48 5.02 -3.64 -3.32
C THR A 48 6.19 -4.58 -2.99
N GLY A 49 5.87 -5.84 -2.73
CA GLY A 49 6.84 -6.95 -2.70
C GLY A 49 6.24 -8.19 -3.35
N SER A 50 7.01 -8.89 -4.19
CA SER A 50 6.53 -10.08 -4.90
C SER A 50 7.64 -11.11 -5.03
N LEU A 51 7.32 -12.37 -4.75
CA LEU A 51 8.13 -13.55 -5.04
C LEU A 51 7.20 -14.67 -5.55
N SER A 52 7.76 -15.81 -5.96
CA SER A 52 6.93 -16.99 -6.24
C SER A 52 6.11 -17.37 -5.01
N GLY A 53 4.79 -17.47 -5.15
CA GLY A 53 3.86 -17.76 -4.07
C GLY A 53 3.72 -16.68 -2.99
N VAL A 54 4.21 -15.47 -3.23
CA VAL A 54 4.18 -14.34 -2.27
C VAL A 54 3.75 -13.04 -2.96
N SER A 55 2.87 -12.29 -2.30
CA SER A 55 2.41 -10.96 -2.70
C SER A 55 2.23 -10.10 -1.47
N CYS A 56 2.94 -8.98 -1.40
CA CYS A 56 2.94 -8.06 -0.27
C CYS A 56 2.66 -6.62 -0.73
N LEU A 57 1.91 -5.89 0.09
CA LEU A 57 1.64 -4.47 -0.10
C LEU A 57 1.52 -3.81 1.28
N SER A 58 2.37 -2.83 1.57
CA SER A 58 2.36 -2.11 2.84
C SER A 58 2.55 -0.62 2.61
N GLY A 59 1.88 0.22 3.38
CA GLY A 59 1.95 1.66 3.22
C GLY A 59 0.82 2.41 3.92
N TYR A 60 0.43 3.51 3.29
CA TYR A 60 -0.56 4.45 3.79
C TYR A 60 -1.75 4.53 2.85
N VAL A 61 -2.95 4.62 3.43
CA VAL A 61 -4.18 5.00 2.74
C VAL A 61 -4.73 6.23 3.40
N PHE A 62 -4.98 7.28 2.63
CA PHE A 62 -5.69 8.46 3.09
C PHE A 62 -7.19 8.25 2.82
N THR A 63 -8.00 8.26 3.87
CA THR A 63 -9.44 8.07 3.79
C THR A 63 -10.10 9.22 3.02
N LYS A 64 -11.39 9.11 2.71
CA LYS A 64 -12.16 10.20 2.10
C LYS A 64 -12.26 11.41 3.02
N SER A 65 -12.26 11.20 4.34
CA SER A 65 -12.19 12.26 5.36
C SER A 65 -10.79 12.88 5.50
N GLY A 66 -9.76 12.29 4.89
CA GLY A 66 -8.37 12.74 4.97
C GLY A 66 -7.57 12.14 6.13
N GLU A 67 -8.16 11.23 6.90
CA GLU A 67 -7.49 10.52 7.98
C GLU A 67 -6.47 9.51 7.40
N PRO A 68 -5.24 9.45 7.94
CA PRO A 68 -4.25 8.47 7.50
C PRO A 68 -4.48 7.11 8.18
N LEU A 69 -4.58 6.06 7.36
CA LEU A 69 -4.55 4.67 7.80
C LEU A 69 -3.23 4.01 7.40
N VAL A 70 -2.62 3.29 8.33
CA VAL A 70 -1.42 2.48 8.09
C VAL A 70 -1.85 1.04 7.85
N PHE A 71 -1.31 0.40 6.81
CA PHE A 71 -1.65 -0.99 6.49
C PHE A 71 -0.44 -1.82 6.05
N SER A 72 -0.60 -3.14 6.18
CA SER A 72 0.37 -4.13 5.70
C SER A 72 -0.36 -5.43 5.38
N ILE A 73 -0.44 -5.76 4.09
CA ILE A 73 -1.08 -6.97 3.58
C ILE A 73 0.00 -7.91 3.08
N LEU A 74 0.15 -9.07 3.74
CA LEU A 74 1.12 -10.10 3.40
C LEU A 74 0.37 -11.37 3.01
N MET A 75 0.46 -11.78 1.75
CA MET A 75 -0.18 -12.98 1.22
C MET A 75 0.90 -13.96 0.77
N ASN A 76 0.99 -15.10 1.46
CA ASN A 76 2.06 -16.09 1.26
C ASN A 76 1.47 -17.48 1.02
N GLY A 77 2.27 -18.38 0.43
CA GLY A 77 1.97 -19.80 0.33
C GLY A 77 0.97 -20.15 -0.77
N PHE A 78 0.70 -19.24 -1.70
CA PHE A 78 -0.19 -19.55 -2.82
C PHE A 78 0.54 -20.21 -3.99
N ILE A 79 -0.19 -21.03 -4.73
CA ILE A 79 0.31 -21.68 -5.96
C ILE A 79 -0.27 -20.95 -7.16
N GLY A 80 0.58 -20.66 -8.16
CA GLY A 80 0.17 -20.06 -9.43
C GLY A 80 0.42 -18.55 -9.49
N LYS A 81 -0.44 -17.85 -10.25
CA LYS A 81 -0.21 -16.44 -10.62
C LYS A 81 -0.42 -15.51 -9.42
N THR A 82 0.42 -14.50 -9.29
CA THR A 82 0.30 -13.42 -8.27
C THR A 82 -0.92 -12.50 -8.49
N LYS A 83 -1.43 -12.41 -9.72
CA LYS A 83 -2.43 -11.40 -10.11
C LYS A 83 -3.71 -11.38 -9.26
N PRO A 84 -4.35 -12.53 -8.93
CA PRO A 84 -5.54 -12.54 -8.08
C PRO A 84 -5.29 -11.93 -6.69
N TYR A 85 -4.13 -12.20 -6.10
CA TYR A 85 -3.73 -11.69 -4.78
C TYR A 85 -3.44 -10.20 -4.82
N SER A 86 -2.71 -9.72 -5.83
CA SER A 86 -2.52 -8.28 -6.03
C SER A 86 -3.83 -7.54 -6.30
N ASN A 87 -4.80 -8.17 -7.00
CA ASN A 87 -6.12 -7.57 -7.22
C ASN A 87 -6.93 -7.51 -5.92
N LEU A 88 -6.80 -8.51 -5.03
CA LEU A 88 -7.43 -8.48 -3.72
C LEU A 88 -6.84 -7.39 -2.83
N GLN A 89 -5.51 -7.22 -2.84
CA GLN A 89 -4.84 -6.09 -2.18
C GLN A 89 -5.42 -4.75 -2.67
N ASP A 90 -5.54 -4.57 -3.98
CA ASP A 90 -6.09 -3.34 -4.57
C ASP A 90 -7.53 -3.08 -4.13
N LYS A 91 -8.37 -4.13 -4.06
CA LYS A 91 -9.75 -4.03 -3.55
C LYS A 91 -9.79 -3.60 -2.08
N ILE A 92 -8.98 -4.23 -1.23
CA ILE A 92 -8.91 -3.89 0.20
C ILE A 92 -8.49 -2.43 0.37
N THR A 93 -7.42 -1.98 -0.29
CA THR A 93 -6.95 -0.59 -0.17
C THR A 93 -7.95 0.42 -0.75
N THR A 94 -8.71 0.04 -1.77
CA THR A 94 -9.78 0.89 -2.32
C THR A 94 -10.89 1.07 -1.28
N ILE A 95 -11.34 0.00 -0.62
CA ILE A 95 -12.36 0.08 0.43
C ILE A 95 -11.86 0.93 1.61
N LEU A 96 -10.61 0.74 2.04
CA LEU A 96 -10.01 1.56 3.10
C LEU A 96 -9.97 3.05 2.75
N SER A 97 -9.80 3.41 1.47
CA SER A 97 -9.75 4.80 1.01
C SER A 97 -11.12 5.50 0.96
N GLU A 98 -12.20 4.73 1.14
CA GLU A 98 -13.59 5.21 1.11
C GLU A 98 -14.18 5.44 2.50
N LEU A 99 -13.50 4.98 3.56
CA LEU A 99 -13.76 5.37 4.94
C LEU A 99 -13.68 6.91 5.08
#